data_AF-A0A5K1EWK5-F1
#
_entry.id   AF-A0A5K1EWK5-F1
#
_cell.length_a   1.000
_cell.length_b   1.000
_cell.length_c   1.000
_cell.angle_alpha   90.00
_cell.angle_beta   90.00
_cell.angle_gamma   90.00
#
_symmetry.space_group_name_H-M   'P 1'
#
loop_
_entity.id
_entity.type
_entity.pdbx_description
1 polymer ?
#
loop_
_entity_poly.entity_id
_entity_poly.type
_entity_poly.pdbx_seq_one_letter_code
_entity_poly.pdbx_strand_id
1 'polypeptide(L)' 'TNTWTQPIVSGDGPEAREGHSATLVGRHLFIFGGCGKSFEEDEEIYYNNLYILDT' A
#
# COMPACT_ATOMS: atom_id res chain seq x y z
N THR A 1 0.53 17.44 18.19
CA THR A 1 1.33 18.48 17.50
C THR A 1 0.71 19.00 16.21
N ASN A 2 -0.45 18.51 15.72
CA ASN A 2 -1.07 18.98 14.47
C ASN A 2 -0.07 19.10 13.29
N THR A 3 0.90 18.19 13.24
CA THR A 3 2.00 18.17 12.27
C THR A 3 1.98 16.86 11.52
N TRP A 4 2.21 16.92 10.22
CA TRP A 4 2.45 15.75 9.39
C TRP A 4 3.91 15.34 9.44
N THR A 5 4.14 14.03 9.35
CA THR A 5 5.48 13.44 9.21
C THR A 5 5.46 12.40 8.10
N GLN A 6 6.60 12.21 7.45
CA GLN A 6 6.83 11.13 6.51
C GLN A 6 7.76 10.12 7.19
N PRO A 7 7.27 8.94 7.60
CA PRO A 7 8.10 7.94 8.26
C PRO A 7 9.12 7.36 7.28
N ILE A 8 10.29 6.99 7.79
CA ILE A 8 11.25 6.15 7.05
C ILE A 8 10.76 4.72 7.17
N VAL A 9 10.47 4.09 6.03
CA VAL A 9 10.01 2.70 5.95
C VAL A 9 11.11 1.87 5.27
N SER A 10 11.22 0.60 5.63
CA SER A 10 12.20 -0.35 5.08
C SER A 10 11.54 -1.68 4.73
N GLY A 11 12.17 -2.44 3.83
CA GLY A 11 11.63 -3.70 3.29
C GLY A 11 10.88 -3.48 1.97
N ASP A 12 10.41 -4.58 1.39
CA ASP A 12 9.69 -4.56 0.12
C ASP A 12 8.22 -4.18 0.34
N GLY A 13 7.83 -3.03 -0.20
CA GLY A 13 6.47 -2.51 -0.13
C GLY A 13 5.63 -2.86 -1.37
N PRO A 14 4.32 -2.59 -1.32
CA PRO A 14 3.49 -2.63 -2.50
C PRO A 14 3.94 -1.59 -3.54
N GLU A 15 3.76 -1.90 -4.81
CA GLU A 15 3.77 -0.92 -5.89
C GLU A 15 2.71 0.16 -5.67
N ALA A 16 2.93 1.33 -6.28
CA ALA A 16 1.97 2.42 -6.25
C ALA A 16 0.58 1.95 -6.71
N ARG A 17 -0.42 2.18 -5.86
CA ARG A 17 -1.79 1.69 -6.05
C ARG A 17 -2.82 2.57 -5.36
N GLU A 18 -4.04 2.56 -5.89
CA GLU A 18 -5.23 3.20 -5.33
C GLU A 18 -6.36 2.19 -5.10
N GLY A 19 -7.42 2.60 -4.41
CA GLY A 19 -8.59 1.75 -4.15
C GLY A 19 -8.32 0.50 -3.30
N HIS A 20 -7.17 0.39 -2.63
CA HIS A 20 -6.86 -0.72 -1.73
C HIS A 20 -7.64 -0.62 -0.42
N SER A 21 -7.89 -1.77 0.22
CA SER A 21 -8.38 -1.80 1.60
C SER A 21 -7.19 -1.70 2.57
N ALA A 22 -7.34 -0.93 3.64
CA ALA A 22 -6.34 -0.78 4.70
C ALA A 22 -6.98 -0.94 6.08
N THR A 23 -6.38 -1.76 6.95
CA THR A 23 -6.90 -1.98 8.32
C THR A 23 -5.75 -2.13 9.31
N LEU A 24 -5.79 -1.34 10.40
CA LEU A 24 -4.83 -1.42 11.49
C LEU A 24 -5.33 -2.44 12.54
N VAL A 25 -4.51 -3.44 12.85
CA VAL A 25 -4.75 -4.39 13.94
C VAL A 25 -3.52 -4.46 14.84
N GLY A 26 -3.64 -3.91 16.05
CA GLY A 26 -2.50 -3.76 16.95
C GLY A 26 -1.45 -2.83 16.31
N ARG A 27 -0.25 -3.37 16.05
CA ARG A 27 0.88 -2.67 15.44
C ARG A 27 1.08 -3.00 13.96
N HIS A 28 0.10 -3.67 13.34
CA HIS A 28 0.23 -4.13 11.97
C HIS A 28 -0.85 -3.47 11.10
N LEU A 29 -0.43 -2.77 10.06
CA LEU A 29 -1.29 -2.23 9.03
C LEU A 29 -1.36 -3.21 7.86
N PHE A 30 -2.53 -3.79 7.64
CA PHE A 30 -2.81 -4.73 6.58
C PHE A 30 -3.34 -3.98 5.36
N ILE A 31 -2.72 -4.21 4.19
CA ILE A 31 -3.07 -3.59 2.91
C ILE A 31 -3.41 -4.70 1.92
N PHE A 32 -4.63 -4.73 1.40
CA PHE A 32 -5.08 -5.75 0.46
C PHE A 32 -5.62 -5.15 -0.84
N GLY A 33 -5.18 -5.73 -1.95
CA GLY A 33 -5.67 -5.43 -3.29
C GLY A 33 -5.34 -4.01 -3.78
N GLY A 34 -6.28 -3.40 -4.50
CA GLY A 34 -6.17 -2.10 -5.15
C GLY A 34 -5.85 -2.22 -6.65
N CYS A 35 -5.74 -1.08 -7.33
CA CYS A 35 -5.33 -0.99 -8.72
C CYS A 35 -4.13 -0.06 -8.91
N GLY A 36 -3.28 -0.35 -9.88
CA GLY A 36 -2.15 0.48 -10.29
C GLY A 36 -2.13 0.64 -11.82
N LYS A 37 -1.10 1.32 -12.33
CA LYS A 37 -0.91 1.50 -13.77
C LYS A 37 0.18 0.57 -14.28
N SER A 38 -0.07 -0.07 -15.43
CA SER A 38 1.00 -0.73 -16.19
C SER A 38 1.98 0.32 -16.73
N PHE A 39 3.26 -0.04 -16.81
CA PHE A 39 4.30 0.80 -17.42
C PHE A 39 4.41 0.58 -18.94
N GLU A 40 3.90 -0.55 -19.44
CA GLU A 40 4.07 -0.97 -20.84
C GLU A 40 2.78 -0.84 -21.63
N GLU A 41 1.63 -0.81 -20.97
CA GLU A 41 0.31 -0.84 -21.57
C GLU A 41 -0.58 0.25 -20.93
N ASP A 42 -1.51 0.83 -21.70
CA ASP A 42 -2.53 1.77 -21.19
C ASP A 42 -3.65 1.05 -20.41
N GLU A 43 -3.29 -0.02 -19.69
CA GLU A 43 -4.20 -0.86 -18.91
C GLU A 43 -3.96 -0.72 -17.39
N GLU A 44 -5.04 -0.90 -16.63
CA GLU A 44 -4.99 -0.94 -15.16
C GLU A 44 -4.59 -2.34 -14.68
N ILE A 45 -3.69 -2.40 -13.70
CA ILE A 45 -3.31 -3.63 -13.02
C ILE A 45 -4.12 -3.74 -11.73
N TYR A 46 -4.93 -4.79 -11.61
CA TYR A 46 -5.66 -5.10 -10.37
C TYR A 46 -4.86 -6.09 -9.52
N TYR A 47 -4.54 -5.67 -8.29
CA TYR A 47 -3.77 -6.47 -7.35
C TYR A 47 -4.68 -7.35 -6.50
N ASN A 48 -4.22 -8.55 -6.16
CA ASN A 48 -4.88 -9.50 -5.27
C ASN A 48 -3.98 -9.95 -4.10
N ASN A 49 -2.90 -9.22 -3.84
CA ASN A 49 -1.91 -9.53 -2.81
C ASN A 49 -2.17 -8.79 -1.50
N LEU A 50 -1.58 -9.31 -0.42
CA LEU A 50 -1.62 -8.76 0.93
C LEU A 50 -0.22 -8.28 1.33
N TYR A 51 -0.13 -7.04 1.80
CA TYR A 51 1.05 -6.48 2.45
C TYR A 51 0.75 -6.16 3.91
N ILE A 52 1.78 -6.25 4.75
CA ILE A 52 1.69 -5.92 6.17
C ILE A 52 2.84 -4.98 6.51
N LEU A 53 2.52 -3.81 7.06
CA LEU A 53 3.49 -2.87 7.61
C LEU A 53 3.48 -2.98 9.15
N ASP A 54 4.65 -3.21 9.75
CA ASP A 54 4.86 -3.08 11.20
C ASP A 54 5.08 -1.60 11.53
N THR A 55 4.18 -1.01 12.33
CA THR A 55 4.06 0.45 12.55
C THR A 55 4.77 0.97 13.79
#